data_AF-A0A3D2V8X6-F1
#
_entry.id   AF-A0A3D2V8X6-F1
#
_cell.length_a   1.000
_cell.length_b   1.000
_cell.length_c   1.000
_cell.angle_alpha   90.00
_cell.angle_beta   90.00
_cell.angle_gamma   90.00
#
_symmetry.space_group_name_H-M   'P 1'
#
loop_
_entity.id
_entity.type
_entity.pdbx_description
1 polymer ?
#
loop_
_entity_poly.entity_id
_entity_poly.type
_entity_poly.pdbx_seq_one_letter_code
_entity_poly.pdbx_strand_id
1 'polypeptide(L)'
;GAAAVKMACEMVSEGLVDEQTAVKRIPANDLTQLLLPSFDPAAKQNSEVLTVGLPASPGASFGKLAFTADEAVERTAAGEKVLLVRKETSPEDVDGMHSAAGILTSTGGMTSHAAVVARGWGRCCVAGAGDVLIDESARTITVNGQTFDHDSVISLDGSTGEVMAGEIATTDPELSGDFATVMEWSDKYRTLAIRTNADAPADAQRAR
;
A
#
# COMPACT_ATOMS: atom_id res chain seq x y z
N GLY A 1 -5.07 -11.69 -0.76
CA GLY A 1 -4.39 -11.80 0.55
C GLY A 1 -5.15 -12.64 1.56
N ALA A 2 -5.92 -11.99 2.44
CA ALA A 2 -6.53 -12.61 3.62
C ALA A 2 -7.40 -13.84 3.35
N ALA A 3 -8.22 -13.79 2.29
CA ALA A 3 -9.09 -14.91 1.93
C ALA A 3 -8.30 -16.16 1.53
N ALA A 4 -7.19 -16.03 0.80
CA ALA A 4 -6.37 -17.17 0.38
C ALA A 4 -5.72 -17.86 1.59
N VAL A 5 -5.21 -17.08 2.54
CA VAL A 5 -4.62 -17.58 3.79
C VAL A 5 -5.67 -18.28 4.65
N LYS A 6 -6.84 -17.65 4.85
CA LYS A 6 -7.94 -18.23 5.62
C LYS A 6 -8.45 -19.53 5.01
N MET A 7 -8.70 -19.55 3.70
CA MET A 7 -9.12 -20.77 2.99
C MET A 7 -8.09 -21.89 3.12
N ALA A 8 -6.79 -21.58 3.01
CA ALA A 8 -5.74 -22.56 3.16
C ALA A 8 -5.73 -23.16 4.58
N CYS A 9 -5.91 -22.34 5.61
CA CYS A 9 -6.02 -22.80 7.00
C CYS A 9 -7.26 -23.67 7.22
N GLU A 10 -8.42 -23.24 6.73
CA GLU A 10 -9.68 -23.99 6.84
C GLU A 10 -9.57 -25.36 6.15
N MET A 11 -9.06 -25.42 4.91
CA MET A 11 -8.90 -26.69 4.17
C MET A 11 -7.98 -27.68 4.88
N VAL A 12 -6.93 -27.22 5.57
CA VAL A 12 -6.07 -28.10 6.39
C VAL A 12 -6.81 -28.57 7.63
N SER A 13 -7.53 -27.67 8.32
CA SER A 13 -8.32 -28.00 9.51
C SER A 13 -9.43 -29.03 9.23
N GLU A 14 -10.02 -28.97 8.04
CA GLU A 14 -11.02 -29.91 7.55
C GLU A 14 -10.42 -31.20 6.96
N GLY A 15 -9.08 -31.30 6.88
CA GLY A 15 -8.39 -32.48 6.34
C GLY A 15 -8.53 -32.64 4.81
N LEU A 16 -8.92 -31.59 4.08
CA LEU A 16 -9.06 -31.60 2.63
C LEU A 16 -7.71 -31.57 1.91
N VAL A 17 -6.71 -30.93 2.52
CA VAL A 17 -5.33 -30.83 2.00
C VAL A 17 -4.32 -30.94 3.14
N ASP A 18 -3.07 -31.32 2.81
CA ASP A 18 -1.96 -31.25 3.75
C ASP A 18 -1.34 -29.83 3.84
N GLU A 19 -0.54 -29.61 4.88
CA GLU A 19 0.14 -28.32 5.12
C GLU A 19 1.00 -27.89 3.91
N GLN A 20 1.71 -28.82 3.27
CA GLN A 20 2.57 -28.51 2.12
C GLN A 20 1.76 -28.03 0.91
N THR A 21 0.62 -28.65 0.65
CA THR A 21 -0.28 -28.26 -0.43
C THR A 21 -0.93 -26.92 -0.13
N ALA A 22 -1.31 -26.68 1.12
CA ALA A 22 -1.87 -25.39 1.56
C ALA A 22 -0.89 -24.24 1.33
N VAL A 23 0.37 -24.38 1.77
CA VAL A 23 1.43 -23.36 1.55
C VAL A 23 1.63 -23.08 0.06
N LYS A 24 1.66 -24.13 -0.79
CA LYS A 24 1.82 -23.97 -2.25
C LYS A 24 0.63 -23.30 -2.95
N ARG A 25 -0.57 -23.33 -2.34
CA ARG A 25 -1.79 -22.73 -2.90
C ARG A 25 -1.90 -21.23 -2.60
N ILE A 26 -1.15 -20.72 -1.63
CA ILE A 26 -1.15 -19.29 -1.30
C ILE A 26 -0.15 -18.59 -2.23
N PRO A 27 -0.58 -17.66 -3.08
CA PRO A 27 0.35 -16.84 -3.85
C PRO A 27 1.25 -16.04 -2.90
N ALA A 28 2.57 -16.06 -3.09
CA ALA A 28 3.49 -15.38 -2.17
C ALA A 28 3.17 -13.87 -2.04
N ASN A 29 2.78 -13.21 -3.13
CA ASN A 29 2.42 -11.79 -3.13
C ASN A 29 1.16 -11.49 -2.29
N ASP A 30 0.28 -12.47 -2.07
CA ASP A 30 -0.92 -12.31 -1.25
C ASP A 30 -0.58 -12.18 0.23
N LEU A 31 0.53 -12.79 0.67
CA LEU A 31 1.04 -12.64 2.03
C LEU A 31 1.58 -11.24 2.28
N THR A 32 2.24 -10.63 1.28
CA THR A 32 2.74 -9.25 1.39
C THR A 32 1.60 -8.26 1.67
N GLN A 33 0.41 -8.49 1.08
CA GLN A 33 -0.76 -7.63 1.33
C GLN A 33 -1.21 -7.64 2.80
N LEU A 34 -1.00 -8.76 3.50
CA LEU A 34 -1.34 -8.89 4.91
C LEU A 34 -0.36 -8.17 5.84
N LEU A 35 0.78 -7.73 5.31
CA LEU A 35 1.79 -6.97 6.05
C LEU A 35 1.60 -5.46 5.90
N LEU A 36 0.67 -5.02 5.06
CA LEU A 36 0.43 -3.61 4.80
C LEU A 36 -0.62 -3.05 5.76
N PRO A 37 -0.48 -1.78 6.20
CA PRO A 37 -1.48 -1.11 6.99
C PRO A 37 -2.85 -1.13 6.31
N SER A 38 -3.92 -1.19 7.09
CA SER A 38 -5.30 -1.04 6.64
C SER A 38 -5.97 0.11 7.39
N PHE A 39 -7.06 0.67 6.86
CA PHE A 39 -7.83 1.66 7.60
C PHE A 39 -8.70 1.00 8.66
N ASP A 40 -8.88 1.68 9.80
CA ASP A 40 -9.89 1.31 10.78
C ASP A 40 -11.28 1.34 10.09
N PRO A 41 -12.05 0.24 10.10
CA PRO A 41 -13.35 0.18 9.44
C PRO A 41 -14.34 1.27 9.88
N ALA A 42 -14.33 1.64 11.16
CA ALA A 42 -15.22 2.68 11.69
C ALA A 42 -14.76 4.08 11.27
N ALA A 43 -13.45 4.33 11.23
CA ALA A 43 -12.91 5.60 10.71
C ALA A 43 -13.18 5.73 9.22
N LYS A 44 -12.99 4.65 8.46
CA LYS A 44 -13.22 4.61 7.02
C LYS A 44 -14.68 4.83 6.66
N GLN A 45 -15.62 4.23 7.40
CA GLN A 45 -17.05 4.40 7.13
C GLN A 45 -17.55 5.84 7.29
N ASN A 46 -16.89 6.64 8.14
CA ASN A 46 -17.22 8.05 8.36
C ASN A 46 -16.40 9.00 7.48
N SER A 47 -15.54 8.47 6.60
CA SER A 47 -14.70 9.29 5.73
C SER A 47 -15.44 9.79 4.49
N GLU A 48 -15.01 10.93 3.98
CA GLU A 48 -15.52 11.48 2.74
C GLU A 48 -14.72 10.91 1.56
N VAL A 49 -15.33 10.01 0.80
CA VAL A 49 -14.76 9.47 -0.44
C VAL A 49 -14.88 10.53 -1.55
N LEU A 50 -13.73 11.00 -2.03
CA LEU A 50 -13.64 11.99 -3.10
C LEU A 50 -13.80 11.35 -4.47
N THR A 51 -13.14 10.22 -4.73
CA THR A 51 -13.27 9.47 -5.97
C THR A 51 -12.74 8.05 -5.77
N VAL A 52 -12.91 7.20 -6.78
CA VAL A 52 -12.39 5.84 -6.82
C VAL A 52 -11.59 5.66 -8.10
N GLY A 53 -10.29 5.41 -7.95
CA GLY A 53 -9.40 5.01 -9.02
C GLY A 53 -9.25 3.49 -9.11
N LEU A 54 -8.17 3.04 -9.75
CA LEU A 54 -7.82 1.62 -9.83
C LEU A 54 -6.98 1.22 -8.61
N PRO A 55 -7.31 0.10 -7.93
CA PRO A 55 -6.55 -0.44 -6.81
C PRO A 55 -5.23 -1.06 -7.30
N ALA A 56 -4.25 -0.21 -7.61
CA ALA A 56 -3.03 -0.62 -8.30
C ALA A 56 -2.08 -1.42 -7.40
N SER A 57 -1.94 -1.00 -6.14
CA SER A 57 -1.13 -1.66 -5.13
C SER A 57 -1.80 -1.52 -3.76
N PRO A 58 -2.02 -2.63 -3.02
CA PRO A 58 -2.79 -2.63 -1.78
C PRO A 58 -2.11 -1.84 -0.65
N GLY A 59 -2.89 -1.63 0.42
CA GLY A 59 -2.46 -0.93 1.63
C GLY A 59 -3.21 0.39 1.84
N ALA A 60 -3.16 0.89 3.07
CA ALA A 60 -3.70 2.17 3.49
C ALA A 60 -2.57 3.17 3.73
N SER A 61 -2.70 4.37 3.17
CA SER A 61 -1.74 5.44 3.39
C SER A 61 -2.45 6.79 3.50
N PHE A 62 -1.86 7.71 4.24
CA PHE A 62 -2.31 9.09 4.28
C PHE A 62 -1.10 10.02 4.33
N GLY A 63 -1.29 11.24 3.88
CA GLY A 63 -0.23 12.24 3.91
C GLY A 63 -0.61 13.51 3.18
N LYS A 64 0.29 14.49 3.28
CA LYS A 64 0.22 15.73 2.53
C LYS A 64 0.61 15.52 1.07
N LEU A 65 0.17 16.37 0.15
CA LEU A 65 0.39 16.17 -1.28
C LEU A 65 1.74 16.73 -1.72
N ALA A 66 2.56 15.89 -2.37
CA ALA A 66 3.77 16.31 -3.06
C ALA A 66 3.60 16.11 -4.57
N PHE A 67 3.92 17.12 -5.37
CA PHE A 67 3.65 17.13 -6.82
C PHE A 67 4.88 16.80 -7.68
N THR A 68 6.06 16.74 -7.05
CA THR A 68 7.32 16.31 -7.68
C THR A 68 8.01 15.26 -6.82
N ALA A 69 8.84 14.43 -7.46
CA ALA A 69 9.62 13.41 -6.76
C ALA A 69 10.60 14.03 -5.76
N ASP A 70 11.30 15.10 -6.15
CA ASP A 70 12.22 15.83 -5.28
C ASP A 70 11.52 16.38 -4.04
N GLU A 71 10.33 16.97 -4.20
CA GLU A 71 9.53 17.46 -3.09
C GLU A 71 9.15 16.33 -2.13
N ALA A 72 8.76 15.17 -2.66
CA ALA A 72 8.42 14.02 -1.83
C ALA A 72 9.63 13.54 -1.01
N VAL A 73 10.83 13.51 -1.60
CA VAL A 73 12.07 13.16 -0.90
C VAL A 73 12.39 14.17 0.21
N GLU A 74 12.39 15.47 -0.12
CA GLU A 74 12.74 16.54 0.83
C GLU A 74 11.79 16.57 2.04
N ARG A 75 10.49 16.47 1.79
CA ARG A 75 9.46 16.54 2.86
C ARG A 75 9.44 15.27 3.70
N THR A 76 9.61 14.11 3.10
CA THR A 76 9.80 12.86 3.86
C THR A 76 11.06 12.95 4.74
N ALA A 77 12.16 13.50 4.22
CA ALA A 77 13.38 13.70 5.00
C ALA A 77 13.19 14.69 6.16
N ALA A 78 12.29 15.66 6.01
CA ALA A 78 11.86 16.57 7.08
C ALA A 78 10.91 15.90 8.12
N GLY A 79 10.52 14.65 7.90
CA GLY A 79 9.65 13.88 8.80
C GLY A 79 8.17 13.97 8.49
N GLU A 80 7.77 14.59 7.36
CA GLU A 80 6.38 14.63 6.93
C GLU A 80 5.96 13.31 6.27
N LYS A 81 4.71 12.89 6.48
CA LYS A 81 4.09 11.85 5.64
C LYS A 81 3.54 12.50 4.38
N VAL A 82 4.04 12.07 3.22
CA VAL A 82 3.64 12.62 1.92
C VAL A 82 3.07 11.57 0.99
N LEU A 83 2.12 11.98 0.16
CA LEU A 83 1.60 11.24 -0.98
C LEU A 83 2.14 11.87 -2.25
N LEU A 84 2.81 11.07 -3.09
CA LEU A 84 3.26 11.53 -4.39
C LEU A 84 2.07 11.55 -5.35
N VAL A 85 1.75 12.73 -5.87
CA VAL A 85 0.63 12.95 -6.79
C VAL A 85 1.18 13.39 -8.14
N ARG A 86 0.95 12.56 -9.17
CA ARG A 86 1.48 12.79 -10.52
C ARG A 86 0.41 12.47 -11.55
N LYS A 87 0.40 13.16 -12.70
CA LYS A 87 -0.49 12.75 -13.80
C LYS A 87 -0.18 11.32 -14.26
N GLU A 88 1.11 11.07 -14.48
CA GLU A 88 1.72 9.78 -14.76
C GLU A 88 3.12 9.80 -14.14
N THR A 89 3.60 8.65 -13.66
CA THR A 89 4.97 8.53 -13.13
C THR A 89 5.91 8.02 -14.20
N SER A 90 7.18 8.39 -14.12
CA SER A 90 8.25 7.93 -14.99
C SER A 90 9.47 7.45 -14.18
N PRO A 91 10.49 6.82 -14.81
CA PRO A 91 11.66 6.30 -14.08
C PRO A 91 12.42 7.34 -13.25
N GLU A 92 12.37 8.61 -13.62
CA GLU A 92 12.93 9.73 -12.85
C GLU A 92 12.19 9.99 -11.52
N ASP A 93 10.94 9.52 -11.38
CA ASP A 93 10.16 9.69 -10.16
C ASP A 93 10.47 8.63 -9.07
N VAL A 94 11.35 7.67 -9.36
CA VAL A 94 11.63 6.48 -8.51
C VAL A 94 11.99 6.84 -7.06
N ASP A 95 12.84 7.85 -6.85
CA ASP A 95 13.29 8.23 -5.51
C ASP A 95 12.14 8.84 -4.69
N GLY A 96 11.30 9.65 -5.34
CA GLY A 96 10.09 10.21 -4.73
C GLY A 96 9.03 9.14 -4.46
N MET A 97 8.83 8.22 -5.41
CA MET A 97 7.90 7.09 -5.25
C MET A 97 8.31 6.18 -4.09
N HIS A 98 9.61 5.95 -3.89
CA HIS A 98 10.11 5.16 -2.77
C HIS A 98 9.91 5.89 -1.43
N SER A 99 10.16 7.20 -1.41
CA SER A 99 10.10 8.03 -0.21
C SER A 99 8.68 8.35 0.24
N ALA A 100 7.71 8.38 -0.68
CA ALA A 100 6.32 8.65 -0.37
C ALA A 100 5.64 7.52 0.44
N ALA A 101 4.66 7.89 1.26
CA ALA A 101 3.81 6.95 1.97
C ALA A 101 2.85 6.22 1.02
N GLY A 102 2.45 6.87 -0.07
CA GLY A 102 1.59 6.32 -1.11
C GLY A 102 1.66 7.14 -2.40
N ILE A 103 1.12 6.59 -3.47
CA ILE A 103 1.19 7.17 -4.82
C ILE A 103 -0.22 7.29 -5.40
N LEU A 104 -0.56 8.48 -5.89
CA LEU A 104 -1.81 8.76 -6.60
C LEU A 104 -1.49 9.20 -8.03
N THR A 105 -2.10 8.54 -9.01
CA THR A 105 -2.04 9.02 -10.40
C THR A 105 -3.41 9.24 -11.01
N SER A 106 -3.57 10.30 -11.80
CA SER A 106 -4.83 10.56 -12.52
C SER A 106 -4.94 9.73 -13.80
N THR A 107 -3.82 9.30 -14.37
CA THR A 107 -3.76 8.42 -15.54
C THR A 107 -2.95 7.15 -15.26
N GLY A 108 -3.01 6.19 -16.19
CA GLY A 108 -2.36 4.90 -16.07
C GLY A 108 -3.31 3.78 -15.60
N GLY A 109 -3.01 2.56 -16.02
CA GLY A 109 -3.78 1.36 -15.66
C GLY A 109 -3.10 0.50 -14.61
N MET A 110 -3.65 -0.69 -14.39
CA MET A 110 -3.08 -1.71 -13.50
C MET A 110 -1.66 -2.17 -13.88
N THR A 111 -1.21 -1.90 -15.10
CA THR A 111 0.14 -2.22 -15.62
C THR A 111 0.99 -0.98 -15.89
N SER A 112 0.59 0.19 -15.37
CA SER A 112 1.38 1.41 -15.49
C SER A 112 2.69 1.32 -14.70
N HIS A 113 3.61 2.25 -14.99
CA HIS A 113 4.85 2.39 -14.24
C HIS A 113 4.58 2.48 -12.72
N ALA A 114 3.68 3.37 -12.30
CA ALA A 114 3.27 3.54 -10.92
C ALA A 114 2.79 2.21 -10.30
N ALA A 115 1.88 1.50 -10.98
CA ALA A 115 1.29 0.28 -10.46
C ALA A 115 2.30 -0.85 -10.29
N VAL A 116 3.21 -1.03 -11.26
CA VAL A 116 4.21 -2.11 -11.21
C VAL A 116 5.25 -1.84 -10.14
N VAL A 117 5.76 -0.61 -10.07
CA VAL A 117 6.80 -0.22 -9.13
C VAL A 117 6.26 -0.19 -7.69
N ALA A 118 5.07 0.38 -7.47
CA ALA A 118 4.46 0.44 -6.14
C ALA A 118 4.19 -0.96 -5.57
N ARG A 119 3.76 -1.92 -6.41
CA ARG A 119 3.59 -3.32 -5.99
C ARG A 119 4.92 -3.98 -5.62
N GLY A 120 5.99 -3.67 -6.35
CA GLY A 120 7.33 -4.18 -6.04
C GLY A 120 7.84 -3.77 -4.65
N TRP A 121 7.45 -2.59 -4.18
CA TRP A 121 7.86 -2.06 -2.87
C TRP A 121 6.81 -2.18 -1.77
N GLY A 122 5.63 -2.73 -2.07
CA GLY A 122 4.51 -2.79 -1.11
C GLY A 122 4.02 -1.40 -0.69
N ARG A 123 4.08 -0.41 -1.58
CA ARG A 123 3.53 0.92 -1.33
C ARG A 123 2.08 1.00 -1.78
N CYS A 124 1.25 1.68 -1.00
CA CYS A 124 -0.13 1.95 -1.38
C CYS A 124 -0.15 2.78 -2.67
N CYS A 125 -0.92 2.32 -3.67
CA CYS A 125 -1.05 3.04 -4.93
C CYS A 125 -2.47 2.97 -5.47
N VAL A 126 -3.02 4.14 -5.77
CA VAL A 126 -4.25 4.30 -6.54
C VAL A 126 -3.86 4.92 -7.87
N ALA A 127 -4.06 4.17 -8.96
CA ALA A 127 -3.71 4.63 -10.30
C ALA A 127 -4.96 4.96 -11.10
N GLY A 128 -4.84 5.83 -12.10
CA GLY A 128 -5.94 6.12 -13.02
C GLY A 128 -7.18 6.72 -12.36
N ALA A 129 -7.00 7.53 -11.31
CA ALA A 129 -8.08 8.30 -10.69
C ALA A 129 -8.45 9.48 -11.60
N GLY A 130 -9.15 9.19 -12.69
CA GLY A 130 -9.41 10.14 -13.78
C GLY A 130 -10.21 11.39 -13.39
N ASP A 131 -10.97 11.31 -12.29
CA ASP A 131 -11.70 12.46 -11.74
C ASP A 131 -10.80 13.45 -10.98
N VAL A 132 -9.56 13.07 -10.68
CA VAL A 132 -8.57 13.93 -10.03
C VAL A 132 -7.85 14.76 -11.08
N LEU A 133 -8.16 16.05 -11.12
CA LEU A 133 -7.46 17.02 -11.94
C LEU A 133 -6.23 17.52 -11.19
N ILE A 134 -5.04 17.16 -11.68
CA ILE A 134 -3.77 17.51 -11.06
C ILE A 134 -3.17 18.72 -11.79
N ASP A 135 -2.91 19.79 -11.04
CA ASP A 135 -2.12 20.94 -11.50
C ASP A 135 -0.79 20.98 -10.73
N GLU A 136 0.24 20.43 -11.34
CA GLU A 136 1.59 20.36 -10.76
C GLU A 136 2.23 21.75 -10.61
N SER A 137 1.85 22.72 -11.46
CA SER A 137 2.40 24.09 -11.40
C SER A 137 1.76 24.89 -10.27
N ALA A 138 0.44 24.76 -10.08
CA ALA A 138 -0.28 25.37 -8.97
C ALA A 138 -0.11 24.60 -7.66
N ARG A 139 0.43 23.37 -7.71
CA ARG A 139 0.56 22.43 -6.58
C ARG A 139 -0.79 22.18 -5.90
N THR A 140 -1.79 21.89 -6.73
CA THR A 140 -3.15 21.60 -6.30
C THR A 140 -3.73 20.41 -7.06
N ILE A 141 -4.63 19.68 -6.40
CA ILE A 141 -5.57 18.80 -7.07
C ILE A 141 -6.99 19.31 -6.92
N THR A 142 -7.83 19.04 -7.92
CA THR A 142 -9.26 19.30 -7.87
C THR A 142 -10.03 18.01 -8.14
N VAL A 143 -10.98 17.68 -7.27
CA VAL A 143 -11.86 16.51 -7.40
C VAL A 143 -13.25 16.88 -6.86
N ASN A 144 -14.30 16.55 -7.62
CA ASN A 144 -15.70 16.91 -7.30
C ASN A 144 -15.91 18.39 -6.93
N GLY A 145 -15.16 19.31 -7.54
CA GLY A 145 -15.25 20.75 -7.27
C GLY A 145 -14.58 21.21 -5.98
N GLN A 146 -13.93 20.31 -5.23
CA GLN A 146 -13.08 20.64 -4.10
C GLN A 146 -11.62 20.72 -4.54
N THR A 147 -10.88 21.71 -4.04
CA THR A 147 -9.46 21.90 -4.34
C THR A 147 -8.64 21.64 -3.08
N PHE A 148 -7.62 20.79 -3.21
CA PHE A 148 -6.66 20.46 -2.18
C PHE A 148 -5.28 20.91 -2.63
N ASP A 149 -4.56 21.59 -1.75
CA ASP A 149 -3.19 22.06 -2.00
C ASP A 149 -2.13 21.09 -1.44
N HIS A 150 -0.87 21.43 -1.62
CA HIS A 150 0.27 20.66 -1.10
C HIS A 150 0.33 20.46 0.43
N ASP A 151 -0.44 21.24 1.20
CA ASP A 151 -0.53 21.11 2.66
C ASP A 151 -1.75 20.31 3.13
N SER A 152 -2.71 20.11 2.22
CA SER A 152 -3.91 19.32 2.46
C SER A 152 -3.56 17.84 2.65
N VAL A 153 -4.28 17.18 3.56
CA VAL A 153 -4.10 15.76 3.84
C VAL A 153 -5.16 14.94 3.11
N ILE A 154 -4.73 13.89 2.45
CA ILE A 154 -5.58 12.91 1.76
C ILE A 154 -5.19 11.52 2.24
N SER A 155 -6.17 10.61 2.21
CA SER A 155 -6.00 9.20 2.48
C SER A 155 -6.28 8.38 1.23
N LEU A 156 -5.47 7.35 0.98
CA LEU A 156 -5.58 6.43 -0.15
C LEU A 156 -5.76 5.00 0.37
N ASP A 157 -6.77 4.31 -0.16
CA ASP A 157 -6.90 2.86 -0.03
C ASP A 157 -6.52 2.20 -1.35
N GLY A 158 -5.32 1.65 -1.41
CA GLY A 158 -4.81 0.96 -2.59
C GLY A 158 -5.46 -0.41 -2.83
N SER A 159 -6.28 -0.90 -1.90
CA SER A 159 -7.00 -2.17 -2.01
C SER A 159 -8.38 -2.00 -2.67
N THR A 160 -9.06 -0.89 -2.38
CA THR A 160 -10.36 -0.54 -2.98
C THR A 160 -10.25 0.48 -4.11
N GLY A 161 -9.15 1.23 -4.17
CA GLY A 161 -8.96 2.34 -5.11
C GLY A 161 -9.53 3.67 -4.60
N GLU A 162 -10.02 3.72 -3.35
CA GLU A 162 -10.68 4.92 -2.81
C GLU A 162 -9.67 6.02 -2.48
N VAL A 163 -10.00 7.24 -2.87
CA VAL A 163 -9.30 8.48 -2.51
C VAL A 163 -10.22 9.26 -1.58
N MET A 164 -9.75 9.58 -0.38
CA MET A 164 -10.58 10.12 0.70
C MET A 164 -9.98 11.40 1.27
N ALA A 165 -10.83 12.35 1.66
CA ALA A 165 -10.39 13.59 2.27
C ALA A 165 -9.93 13.38 3.73
N GLY A 166 -8.85 14.07 4.11
CA GLY A 166 -8.35 14.09 5.48
C GLY A 166 -7.51 12.88 5.87
N GLU A 167 -7.11 12.87 7.14
CA GLU A 167 -6.39 11.77 7.78
C GLU A 167 -7.39 10.73 8.29
N ILE A 168 -7.25 9.49 7.82
CA ILE A 168 -8.00 8.35 8.33
C ILE A 168 -7.05 7.47 9.15
N ALA A 169 -7.49 7.11 10.35
CA ALA A 169 -6.72 6.25 11.24
C ALA A 169 -6.41 4.90 10.56
N THR A 170 -5.12 4.54 10.55
CA THR A 170 -4.63 3.25 10.07
C THR A 170 -4.37 2.32 11.24
N THR A 171 -4.68 1.05 11.04
CA THR A 171 -4.29 -0.05 11.92
C THR A 171 -3.19 -0.86 11.27
N ASP A 172 -2.14 -1.12 12.05
CA ASP A 172 -1.13 -2.09 11.64
C ASP A 172 -1.73 -3.51 11.68
N PRO A 173 -1.40 -4.35 10.69
CA PRO A 173 -1.93 -5.70 10.64
C PRO A 173 -1.44 -6.52 11.84
N GLU A 174 -2.35 -7.27 12.45
CA GLU A 174 -1.97 -8.30 13.41
C GLU A 174 -1.37 -9.50 12.68
N LEU A 175 -0.09 -9.77 12.91
CA LEU A 175 0.62 -10.94 12.40
C LEU A 175 0.29 -12.19 13.24
N SER A 176 -1.00 -12.42 13.49
CA SER A 176 -1.52 -13.46 14.37
C SER A 176 -2.49 -14.39 13.61
N GLY A 177 -2.94 -15.47 14.27
CA GLY A 177 -3.94 -16.39 13.71
C GLY A 177 -3.46 -17.13 12.45
N ASP A 178 -4.29 -17.12 11.41
CA ASP A 178 -4.05 -17.88 10.18
C ASP A 178 -2.73 -17.50 9.48
N PHE A 179 -2.31 -16.23 9.57
CA PHE A 179 -1.04 -15.80 9.01
C PHE A 179 0.15 -16.49 9.72
N ALA A 180 0.15 -16.49 11.06
CA ALA A 180 1.19 -17.14 11.86
C ALA A 180 1.24 -18.64 11.58
N THR A 181 0.08 -19.29 11.48
CA THR A 181 -0.04 -20.71 11.13
C THR A 181 0.61 -21.03 9.78
N VAL A 182 0.34 -20.22 8.75
CA VAL A 182 0.96 -20.41 7.42
C VAL A 182 2.47 -20.16 7.47
N MET A 183 2.94 -19.19 8.28
CA MET A 183 4.38 -18.95 8.47
C MET A 183 5.06 -20.13 9.17
N GLU A 184 4.45 -20.72 10.21
CA GLU A 184 4.96 -21.91 10.88
C GLU A 184 5.09 -23.10 9.90
N TRP A 185 4.09 -23.34 9.07
CA TRP A 185 4.17 -24.37 8.03
C TRP A 185 5.28 -24.06 7.02
N SER A 186 5.41 -22.81 6.61
CA SER A 186 6.45 -22.37 5.67
C SER A 186 7.86 -22.59 6.27
N ASP A 187 8.05 -22.24 7.55
CA ASP A 187 9.30 -22.46 8.29
C ASP A 187 9.63 -23.93 8.50
N LYS A 188 8.62 -24.77 8.72
CA LYS A 188 8.78 -26.22 8.89
C LYS A 188 9.31 -26.91 7.65
N TYR A 189 8.90 -26.46 6.46
CA TYR A 189 9.25 -27.11 5.19
C TYR A 189 10.37 -26.41 4.40
N ARG A 190 10.72 -25.16 4.73
CA ARG A 190 11.83 -24.49 4.04
C ARG A 190 13.17 -25.13 4.38
N THR A 191 14.03 -25.21 3.38
CA THR A 191 15.44 -25.60 3.53
C THR A 191 16.37 -24.39 3.57
N LEU A 192 15.96 -23.28 2.94
CA LEU A 192 16.70 -22.04 2.93
C LEU A 192 16.52 -21.29 4.25
N ALA A 193 17.59 -20.70 4.76
CA ALA A 193 17.52 -19.70 5.81
C ALA A 193 17.08 -18.37 5.22
N ILE A 194 16.12 -17.69 5.87
CA ILE A 194 15.68 -16.34 5.51
C ILE A 194 16.41 -15.35 6.41
N ARG A 195 17.04 -14.35 5.80
CA ARG A 195 17.71 -13.24 6.49
C ARG A 195 17.18 -11.94 5.91
N THR A 196 17.32 -10.85 6.67
CA THR A 196 17.01 -9.51 6.20
C THR A 196 18.27 -8.72 5.90
N ASN A 197 18.16 -7.75 5.00
CA ASN A 197 19.12 -6.65 4.89
C ASN A 197 18.60 -5.53 5.78
N ALA A 198 19.37 -5.12 6.78
CA ALA A 198 18.99 -4.09 7.73
C ALA A 198 20.19 -3.20 8.02
N ASP A 199 20.01 -1.89 7.82
CA ASP A 199 21.06 -0.89 7.98
C ASP A 199 20.93 -0.11 9.30
N ALA A 200 19.75 -0.13 9.93
CA ALA A 200 19.51 0.45 11.26
C ALA A 200 19.09 -0.60 12.31
N PRO A 201 19.36 -0.37 13.61
CA PRO A 201 18.93 -1.27 14.69
C PRO A 201 17.41 -1.50 14.72
N ALA A 202 16.62 -0.48 14.40
CA ALA A 202 15.17 -0.58 14.32
C ALA A 202 14.69 -1.53 13.21
N ASP A 203 15.37 -1.53 12.06
CA ASP A 203 15.07 -2.42 10.94
C ASP A 203 15.42 -3.87 11.28
N ALA A 204 16.58 -4.06 11.93
CA ALA A 204 17.02 -5.38 12.38
C ALA A 204 16.08 -5.98 13.44
N GLN A 205 15.51 -5.13 14.31
CA GLN A 205 14.52 -5.55 15.29
C GLN A 205 13.17 -5.87 14.65
N ARG A 206 12.72 -5.07 13.67
CA ARG A 206 11.45 -5.31 12.95
C ARG A 206 11.48 -6.57 12.10
N ALA A 207 12.65 -6.93 11.59
CA ALA A 207 12.82 -8.08 10.71
C ALA A 207 13.09 -9.41 11.43
N ARG A 208 13.15 -9.42 12.77
CA ARG A 208 13.26 -10.62 13.60
C ARG A 208 11.89 -11.07 14.08
#